data_AF-A0A7Z9JGC5-F1
#
_entry.id   AF-A0A7Z9JGC5-F1
#
_cell.length_a   1.000
_cell.length_b   1.000
_cell.length_c   1.000
_cell.angle_alpha   90.00
_cell.angle_beta   90.00
_cell.angle_gamma   90.00
#
_symmetry.space_group_name_H-M   'P 1'
#
loop_
_entity.id
_entity.type
_entity.pdbx_description
1 polymer ?
#
loop_
_entity_poly.entity_id
_entity_poly.type
_entity_poly.pdbx_seq_one_letter_code
_entity_poly.pdbx_strand_id
1 'polypeptide(L)'
;SLIFGFDEPEILAGALLHDTIEDCAVDYDELLEQFGKTVADYVAVMTKDMRMEEECREVAYDEQLANGPWQGRLIKLADVYDNFTDSPTNARDKYIVRAERVLCLTKDDTQLQGAREKLLELMREMTSC
;
A
#
# COMPACT_ATOMS: atom_id res chain seq x y z
N SER A 1 -12.67 -8.66 14.48
CA SER A 1 -11.51 -9.35 13.87
C SER A 1 -10.70 -8.33 13.11
N LEU A 2 -9.45 -8.63 12.78
CA LEU A 2 -8.65 -7.81 11.87
C LEU A 2 -9.29 -7.84 10.46
N ILE A 3 -9.28 -6.70 9.76
CA ILE A 3 -9.89 -6.60 8.41
C ILE A 3 -9.16 -7.53 7.44
N PHE A 4 -7.82 -7.51 7.44
CA PHE A 4 -6.99 -8.31 6.53
C PHE A 4 -6.34 -9.55 7.16
N GLY A 5 -6.45 -9.73 8.47
CA GLY A 5 -6.01 -10.96 9.14
C GLY A 5 -4.50 -11.07 9.42
N PHE A 6 -3.75 -9.97 9.34
CA PHE A 6 -2.31 -9.90 9.62
C PHE A 6 -2.04 -8.99 10.83
N ASP A 7 -1.23 -9.46 11.77
CA ASP A 7 -0.84 -8.73 13.00
C ASP A 7 0.66 -8.85 13.34
N GLU A 8 1.48 -9.31 12.39
CA GLU A 8 2.92 -9.40 12.55
C GLU A 8 3.51 -8.00 12.84
N PRO A 9 4.30 -7.84 13.93
CA PRO A 9 4.79 -6.53 14.35
C PRO A 9 5.52 -5.74 13.26
N GLU A 10 6.33 -6.39 12.42
CA GLU A 10 7.04 -5.68 11.35
C GLU A 10 6.10 -5.19 10.25
N ILE A 11 5.02 -5.93 9.95
CA ILE A 11 4.01 -5.50 8.96
C ILE A 11 3.25 -4.29 9.51
N LEU A 12 2.83 -4.34 10.77
CA LEU A 12 2.13 -3.24 11.43
C LEU A 12 3.02 -1.99 11.52
N ALA A 13 4.29 -2.15 11.86
CA ALA A 13 5.26 -1.05 11.88
C ALA A 13 5.47 -0.46 10.48
N GLY A 14 5.66 -1.29 9.46
CA GLY A 14 5.78 -0.85 8.07
C GLY A 14 4.53 -0.11 7.60
N ALA A 15 3.34 -0.60 7.93
CA ALA A 15 2.07 0.06 7.62
C ALA A 15 1.93 1.43 8.31
N LEU A 16 2.35 1.53 9.58
CA LEU A 16 2.32 2.79 10.32
C LEU A 16 3.29 3.83 9.74
N LEU A 17 4.44 3.38 9.23
CA LEU A 17 5.55 4.25 8.81
C LEU A 17 5.62 4.47 7.29
N HIS A 18 4.70 3.90 6.50
CA HIS A 18 4.85 3.75 5.05
C HIS A 18 5.14 5.04 4.27
N ASP A 19 4.58 6.17 4.71
CA ASP A 19 4.77 7.49 4.06
C ASP A 19 5.89 8.33 4.70
N THR A 20 6.56 7.86 5.77
CA THR A 20 7.51 8.70 6.53
C THR A 20 8.72 9.15 5.71
N ILE A 21 9.18 8.37 4.73
CA ILE A 21 10.27 8.81 3.85
C ILE A 21 9.78 9.85 2.83
N GLU A 22 8.52 9.77 2.38
CA GLU A 22 7.96 10.72 1.40
C GLU A 22 7.56 12.05 2.07
N ASP A 23 6.89 11.98 3.21
CA ASP A 23 6.17 13.10 3.81
C ASP A 23 6.86 13.68 5.05
N CYS A 24 7.91 13.03 5.56
CA CYS A 24 8.67 13.49 6.71
C CYS A 24 10.16 13.59 6.39
N ALA A 25 10.91 14.27 7.27
CA ALA A 25 12.37 14.35 7.18
C ALA A 25 13.02 13.10 7.80
N VAL A 26 12.55 11.91 7.41
CA VAL A 26 13.06 10.61 7.84
C VAL A 26 13.70 9.92 6.64
N ASP A 27 14.88 9.32 6.83
CA ASP A 27 15.53 8.50 5.81
C ASP A 27 15.57 6.99 6.14
N TYR A 28 16.03 6.18 5.18
CA TYR A 28 16.13 4.73 5.34
C TYR A 28 17.08 4.33 6.47
N ASP A 29 18.18 5.05 6.67
CA ASP A 29 19.19 4.69 7.66
C ASP A 29 18.65 4.93 9.08
N GLU A 30 17.87 5.99 9.28
CA GLU A 30 17.14 6.24 10.53
C GLU A 30 16.13 5.12 10.85
N LEU A 31 15.39 4.65 9.84
CA LEU A 31 14.47 3.52 10.01
C LEU A 31 15.20 2.20 10.28
N LEU A 32 16.33 1.98 9.62
CA LEU A 32 17.17 0.81 9.83
C LEU A 32 17.71 0.76 11.26
N GLU A 33 18.18 1.89 11.79
CA GLU A 33 18.69 2.00 13.15
C GLU A 33 17.59 1.79 14.21
N GLN A 34 16.41 2.37 14.01
CA GLN A 34 15.34 2.36 15.01
C GLN A 34 14.44 1.12 14.97
N PHE A 35 14.14 0.60 13.77
CA PHE A 35 13.15 -0.47 13.57
C PHE A 35 13.72 -1.73 12.93
N GLY A 36 14.98 -1.67 12.49
CA GLY A 36 15.65 -2.80 11.84
C GLY A 36 15.32 -2.94 10.37
N LYS A 37 16.10 -3.81 9.70
CA LYS A 37 16.12 -3.93 8.24
C LYS A 37 14.75 -4.27 7.64
N THR A 38 14.01 -5.19 8.27
CA THR A 38 12.71 -5.65 7.73
C THR A 38 11.72 -4.50 7.59
N VAL A 39 11.59 -3.65 8.63
CA VAL A 39 10.67 -2.51 8.59
C VAL A 39 11.17 -1.45 7.61
N ALA A 40 12.47 -1.14 7.64
CA ALA A 40 13.08 -0.19 6.71
C ALA A 40 12.87 -0.61 5.24
N ASP A 41 13.03 -1.90 4.92
CA ASP A 41 12.76 -2.44 3.59
C ASP A 41 11.28 -2.30 3.18
N TYR A 42 10.34 -2.53 4.10
CA TYR A 42 8.91 -2.34 3.81
C TYR A 42 8.58 -0.89 3.50
N VAL A 43 9.08 0.06 4.30
CA VAL A 43 8.85 1.49 4.07
C VAL A 43 9.54 1.95 2.78
N ALA A 44 10.75 1.47 2.49
CA ALA A 44 11.44 1.77 1.23
C ALA A 44 10.64 1.32 0.01
N VAL A 45 10.08 0.10 0.05
CA VAL A 45 9.21 -0.42 -1.02
C VAL A 45 7.94 0.41 -1.19
N MET A 46 7.46 1.05 -0.12
CA MET A 46 6.32 1.95 -0.13
C MET A 46 6.65 3.37 -0.61
N THR A 47 7.93 3.73 -0.74
CA THR A 47 8.40 5.08 -1.09
C THR A 47 8.67 5.22 -2.59
N LYS A 48 8.14 6.27 -3.21
CA LYS A 48 8.36 6.66 -4.60
C LYS A 48 9.61 7.51 -4.76
N ASP A 49 10.30 7.36 -5.90
CA ASP A 49 11.37 8.28 -6.26
C ASP A 49 10.79 9.63 -6.75
N MET A 50 10.74 10.61 -5.85
CA MET A 50 10.22 11.95 -6.13
C MET A 50 11.09 12.78 -7.08
N ARG A 51 12.26 12.26 -7.50
CA ARG A 51 13.13 12.90 -8.51
C ARG A 51 12.64 12.62 -9.93
N MET A 52 11.79 11.62 -10.13
CA MET A 52 11.20 11.27 -11.42
C MET A 52 9.97 12.12 -11.73
N GLU A 53 9.71 12.35 -13.02
CA GLU A 53 8.44 12.91 -13.48
C GLU A 53 7.27 11.98 -13.10
N GLU A 54 6.10 12.55 -12.83
CA GLU A 54 4.97 11.84 -12.22
C GLU A 54 4.58 10.56 -12.97
N GLU A 55 4.46 10.61 -14.31
CA GLU A 55 4.09 9.43 -15.11
C GLU A 55 5.14 8.31 -15.00
N CYS A 56 6.43 8.66 -15.10
CA CYS A 56 7.51 7.67 -14.96
C CYS A 56 7.64 7.15 -13.52
N ARG A 57 7.39 8.00 -12.52
CA ARG A 57 7.41 7.66 -11.10
C ARG A 57 6.34 6.62 -10.77
N GLU A 58 5.14 6.80 -11.28
CA GLU A 58 4.06 5.84 -11.05
C GLU A 58 4.37 4.47 -11.64
N VAL A 59 4.94 4.40 -12.86
CA VAL A 59 5.35 3.13 -13.48
C VAL A 59 6.46 2.45 -12.69
N ALA A 60 7.51 3.19 -12.32
CA ALA A 60 8.61 2.64 -11.53
C ALA A 60 8.14 2.14 -10.16
N TYR A 61 7.17 2.82 -9.54
CA TYR A 61 6.61 2.41 -8.26
C TYR A 61 5.81 1.11 -8.35
N ASP A 62 5.06 0.89 -9.43
CA ASP A 62 4.40 -0.41 -9.66
C ASP A 62 5.42 -1.54 -9.82
N GLU A 63 6.50 -1.31 -10.57
CA GLU A 63 7.58 -2.29 -10.72
C GLU A 63 8.26 -2.58 -9.38
N GLN A 64 8.47 -1.56 -8.56
CA GLN A 64 9.01 -1.70 -7.21
C GLN A 64 8.11 -2.57 -6.32
N LEU A 65 6.80 -2.30 -6.28
CA LEU A 65 5.84 -3.09 -5.51
C LEU A 65 5.69 -4.52 -6.03
N ALA A 66 5.71 -4.71 -7.35
CA ALA A 66 5.61 -6.01 -7.99
C ALA A 66 6.84 -6.89 -7.68
N ASN A 67 8.04 -6.31 -7.72
CA ASN A 67 9.29 -7.02 -7.40
C ASN A 67 9.58 -7.09 -5.89
N GLY A 68 8.87 -6.31 -5.09
CA GLY A 68 9.01 -6.24 -3.64
C GLY A 68 8.41 -7.44 -2.88
N PRO A 69 8.58 -7.46 -1.55
CA PRO A 69 7.93 -8.45 -0.69
C PRO A 69 6.41 -8.29 -0.72
N TRP A 70 5.69 -9.40 -0.57
CA TRP A 70 4.22 -9.38 -0.54
C TRP A 70 3.67 -8.53 0.60
N GLN A 71 4.43 -8.36 1.69
CA GLN A 71 4.10 -7.47 2.80
C GLN A 71 4.02 -6.00 2.35
N GLY A 72 4.90 -5.55 1.45
CA GLY A 72 4.79 -4.21 0.86
C GLY A 72 3.50 -4.06 0.06
N ARG A 73 3.12 -5.08 -0.71
CA ARG A 73 1.84 -5.08 -1.44
C ARG A 73 0.62 -5.16 -0.51
N LEU A 74 0.71 -5.88 0.62
CA LEU A 74 -0.31 -5.86 1.67
C LEU A 74 -0.49 -4.47 2.26
N ILE A 75 0.62 -3.80 2.61
CA ILE A 75 0.61 -2.43 3.13
C ILE A 75 -0.02 -1.51 2.10
N LYS A 76 0.34 -1.64 0.81
CA LYS A 76 -0.29 -0.85 -0.26
C LYS A 76 -1.79 -1.11 -0.39
N LEU A 77 -2.21 -2.37 -0.24
CA LEU A 77 -3.63 -2.73 -0.27
C LEU A 77 -4.38 -2.10 0.91
N ALA A 78 -3.76 -2.03 2.09
CA ALA A 78 -4.33 -1.38 3.28
C ALA A 78 -4.43 0.14 3.12
N ASP A 79 -3.38 0.78 2.63
CA ASP A 79 -3.37 2.20 2.28
C ASP A 79 -4.51 2.53 1.28
N VAL A 80 -4.66 1.74 0.22
CA VAL A 80 -5.73 1.95 -0.77
C VAL A 80 -7.13 1.71 -0.17
N TYR A 81 -7.29 0.71 0.70
CA TYR A 81 -8.56 0.44 1.36
C TYR A 81 -8.98 1.58 2.29
N ASP A 82 -8.05 2.09 3.10
CA ASP A 82 -8.29 3.20 4.03
C ASP A 82 -8.65 4.49 3.25
N ASN A 83 -7.80 4.85 2.27
CA ASN A 83 -8.03 5.97 1.37
C ASN A 83 -9.38 5.90 0.65
N PHE A 84 -9.79 4.70 0.24
CA PHE A 84 -11.04 4.52 -0.47
C PHE A 84 -12.25 4.62 0.45
N THR A 85 -12.15 4.11 1.68
CA THR A 85 -13.18 4.24 2.71
C THR A 85 -13.48 5.71 3.01
N ASP A 86 -12.44 6.55 3.09
CA ASP A 86 -12.55 7.99 3.35
C ASP A 86 -12.81 8.84 2.09
N SER A 87 -12.99 8.20 0.93
CA SER A 87 -13.12 8.92 -0.34
C SER A 87 -14.44 9.70 -0.46
N PRO A 88 -14.40 10.98 -0.90
CA PRO A 88 -15.62 11.71 -1.18
C PRO A 88 -16.27 11.22 -2.48
N THR A 89 -17.60 11.19 -2.53
CA THR A 89 -18.37 10.66 -3.67
C THR A 89 -18.00 11.29 -5.01
N ASN A 90 -17.66 12.58 -5.04
CA ASN A 90 -17.31 13.30 -6.27
C ASN A 90 -15.91 12.97 -6.83
N ALA A 91 -15.10 12.20 -6.12
CA ALA A 91 -13.77 11.80 -6.55
C ALA A 91 -13.62 10.27 -6.64
N ARG A 92 -14.72 9.50 -6.61
CA ARG A 92 -14.71 8.04 -6.46
C ARG A 92 -13.94 7.32 -7.57
N ASP A 93 -14.04 7.80 -8.81
CA ASP A 93 -13.35 7.21 -9.97
C ASP A 93 -11.83 7.08 -9.76
N LYS A 94 -11.18 8.09 -9.15
CA LYS A 94 -9.73 8.05 -8.93
C LYS A 94 -9.33 6.97 -7.92
N TYR A 95 -10.19 6.68 -6.93
CA TYR A 95 -9.93 5.64 -5.94
C TYR A 95 -10.26 4.25 -6.48
N ILE A 96 -11.27 4.12 -7.35
CA ILE A 96 -11.54 2.88 -8.08
C ILE A 96 -10.31 2.47 -8.90
N VAL A 97 -9.71 3.41 -9.65
CA VAL A 97 -8.48 3.13 -10.43
C VAL A 97 -7.34 2.65 -9.51
N ARG A 98 -7.17 3.26 -8.34
CA ARG A 98 -6.15 2.83 -7.35
C ARG A 98 -6.45 1.42 -6.81
N ALA A 99 -7.71 1.12 -6.52
CA ALA A 99 -8.16 -0.18 -6.05
C ALA A 99 -7.92 -1.27 -7.12
N GLU A 100 -8.29 -1.02 -8.37
CA GLU A 100 -8.03 -1.93 -9.49
C GLU A 100 -6.53 -2.18 -9.69
N ARG A 101 -5.71 -1.14 -9.57
CA ARG A 101 -4.26 -1.24 -9.69
C ARG A 101 -3.66 -2.14 -8.63
N VAL A 102 -3.98 -1.95 -7.34
CA VAL A 102 -3.45 -2.82 -6.27
C VAL A 102 -4.01 -4.25 -6.35
N LEU A 103 -5.25 -4.43 -6.82
CA LEU A 103 -5.81 -5.74 -7.12
C LEU A 103 -5.10 -6.43 -8.30
N CYS A 104 -4.55 -5.68 -9.25
CA CYS A 104 -3.71 -6.28 -10.29
C CYS A 104 -2.35 -6.70 -9.72
N LEU A 105 -1.72 -5.84 -8.91
CA LEU A 105 -0.40 -6.11 -8.30
C LEU A 105 -0.41 -7.32 -7.35
N THR A 106 -1.53 -7.58 -6.69
CA THR A 106 -1.66 -8.68 -5.70
C THR A 106 -2.32 -9.94 -6.25
N LYS A 107 -2.55 -10.04 -7.56
CA LYS A 107 -3.36 -11.13 -8.15
C LYS A 107 -2.79 -12.53 -7.93
N ASP A 108 -1.46 -12.63 -7.83
CA ASP A 108 -0.74 -13.89 -7.69
C ASP A 108 -0.35 -14.18 -6.22
N ASP A 109 -0.68 -13.28 -5.28
CA ASP A 109 -0.44 -13.45 -3.84
C ASP A 109 -1.58 -14.23 -3.17
N THR A 110 -1.43 -15.55 -3.08
CA THR A 110 -2.46 -16.43 -2.50
C THR A 110 -2.77 -16.10 -1.03
N GLN A 111 -1.75 -15.71 -0.25
CA GLN A 111 -1.91 -15.26 1.12
C GLN A 111 -2.77 -13.98 1.25
N LEU A 112 -2.85 -13.16 0.19
CA LEU A 112 -3.61 -11.90 0.20
C LEU A 112 -5.05 -12.06 -0.27
N GLN A 113 -5.51 -13.28 -0.57
CA GLN A 113 -6.86 -13.50 -1.09
C GLN A 113 -7.94 -12.89 -0.18
N GLY A 114 -7.86 -13.09 1.14
CA GLY A 114 -8.84 -12.52 2.08
C GLY A 114 -8.84 -10.99 2.10
N ALA A 115 -7.67 -10.36 2.03
CA ALA A 115 -7.55 -8.90 1.98
C ALA A 115 -8.12 -8.33 0.66
N ARG A 116 -7.85 -9.01 -0.46
CA ARG A 116 -8.39 -8.66 -1.78
C ARG A 116 -9.92 -8.74 -1.81
N GLU A 117 -10.49 -9.79 -1.23
CA GLU A 117 -11.94 -9.96 -1.13
C GLU A 117 -12.60 -8.80 -0.36
N LYS A 118 -11.96 -8.33 0.71
CA LYS A 118 -12.44 -7.16 1.49
C LYS A 118 -12.45 -5.88 0.67
N LEU A 119 -11.41 -5.62 -0.12
CA LEU A 119 -11.38 -4.45 -1.00
C LEU A 119 -12.46 -4.54 -2.11
N LEU A 120 -12.67 -5.73 -2.68
CA LEU A 120 -13.73 -5.97 -3.66
C LEU A 120 -15.14 -5.80 -3.07
N GLU A 121 -15.36 -6.20 -1.81
CA GLU A 121 -16.59 -5.94 -1.06
C GLU A 121 -16.82 -4.43 -0.92
N LEU A 122 -15.82 -3.68 -0.44
CA LEU A 122 -15.88 -2.22 -0.29
C LEU A 122 -16.21 -1.53 -1.63
N MET A 123 -15.55 -1.93 -2.72
CA MET A 123 -15.84 -1.40 -4.07
C MET A 123 -17.30 -1.61 -4.48
N ARG A 124 -17.88 -2.78 -4.20
CA ARG A 124 -19.29 -3.05 -4.54
C ARG A 124 -20.25 -2.22 -3.71
N GLU A 125 -19.99 -2.11 -2.41
CA GLU A 125 -20.81 -1.30 -1.49
C GLU A 125 -20.80 0.17 -1.91
N MET A 126 -19.62 0.73 -2.19
CA MET A 126 -19.49 2.13 -2.57
C MET A 126 -19.93 2.43 -4.00
N THR A 127 -20.03 1.44 -4.91
CA THR A 127 -20.57 1.68 -6.26
C THR A 127 -22.11 1.57 -6.29
N SER A 128 -22.70 0.95 -5.27
CA SER A 128 -24.15 0.78 -5.15
C SER A 128 -24.87 1.97 -4.48
N CYS A 129 -24.11 2.97 -4.02
CA CYS A 129 -24.59 4.22 -3.39
C CYS A 129 -24.28 5.44 -4.25
#